data_AF-A0A939CHF1-F1
#
_entry.id   AF-A0A939CHF1-F1
#
_cell.length_a   1.000
_cell.length_b   1.000
_cell.length_c   1.000
_cell.angle_alpha   90.00
_cell.angle_beta   90.00
_cell.angle_gamma   90.00
#
_symmetry.space_group_name_H-M   'P 1'
#
loop_
_entity.id
_entity.type
_entity.pdbx_description
1 polymer ?
#
loop_
_entity_poly.entity_id
_entity_poly.type
_entity_poly.pdbx_seq_one_letter_code
_entity_poly.pdbx_strand_id
1 'polypeptide(L)'
;MWMKWIAMIGVLIIVCLGLAAIYGSYRWQSNTDNLRAKLINGRRTIKPQIYEQKEIEGLPDPVQRFFRTVLKDGQAIVAVVKLFQQGQFNLNETEAKWNPFTATQLVMTQRLGFDWDARIQMAPGVNAFVHDTYLLGEGNLHASLFGLLTVAKMHGTPELNQGELLRYFAEAVWYPTALLPSQGVRWDAINDTSARATLTDGATTVSLVFQFNAEGTIATCRAEARYRDKLTAMPWGGRFWEYSVRNGMLIPLEGEVGWEYPEGTRLYFKGRTTEIHYEFAS
;
A
#
# COMPACT_ATOMS: atom_id res chain seq x y z
N MET A 1 21.04 -39.14 34.57
CA MET A 1 21.46 -39.26 33.15
C MET A 1 20.37 -38.74 32.20
N TRP A 2 19.11 -39.19 32.34
CA TRP A 2 17.94 -38.75 31.55
C TRP A 2 17.73 -37.22 31.47
N MET A 3 17.86 -36.51 32.60
CA MET A 3 17.66 -35.05 32.65
C MET A 3 18.70 -34.25 31.85
N LYS A 4 19.92 -34.77 31.70
CA LYS A 4 20.97 -34.16 30.85
C LYS A 4 20.63 -34.32 29.36
N TRP A 5 20.07 -35.47 28.97
CA TRP A 5 19.62 -35.71 27.59
C TRP A 5 18.42 -34.85 27.21
N ILE A 6 17.43 -34.70 28.10
CA ILE A 6 16.32 -33.76 27.88
C ILE A 6 16.85 -32.33 27.68
N ALA A 7 17.74 -31.86 28.56
CA ALA A 7 18.30 -30.51 28.45
C ALA A 7 19.08 -30.32 27.15
N MET A 8 19.89 -31.30 26.75
CA MET A 8 20.65 -31.25 25.51
C MET A 8 19.75 -31.28 24.26
N ILE A 9 18.70 -32.11 24.25
CA ILE A 9 17.70 -32.13 23.18
C ILE A 9 16.95 -30.80 23.12
N GLY A 10 16.59 -30.24 24.27
CA GLY A 10 15.95 -28.92 24.34
C GLY A 10 16.82 -27.81 23.76
N VAL A 11 18.10 -27.76 24.14
CA VAL A 11 19.07 -26.81 23.57
C VAL A 11 19.24 -27.02 22.06
N LEU A 12 19.36 -28.27 21.60
CA LEU A 12 19.50 -28.57 20.18
C LEU A 12 18.27 -28.10 19.39
N ILE A 13 17.06 -28.34 19.90
CA ILE A 13 15.81 -27.86 19.29
C ILE A 13 15.81 -26.33 19.20
N ILE A 14 16.20 -25.63 20.27
CA ILE A 14 16.26 -24.16 20.28
C ILE A 14 17.27 -23.65 19.23
N VAL A 15 18.45 -24.27 19.15
CA VAL A 15 19.47 -23.91 18.15
C VAL A 15 18.96 -24.16 16.73
N CYS A 16 18.34 -25.32 16.47
CA CYS A 16 17.77 -25.63 15.16
C CYS A 16 16.65 -24.67 14.77
N LEU A 17 15.76 -24.32 15.71
CA LEU A 17 14.70 -23.32 15.49
C LEU A 17 15.28 -21.93 15.21
N GLY A 18 16.34 -21.54 15.93
CA GLY A 18 17.07 -20.30 15.70
C GLY A 18 17.70 -20.23 14.31
N LEU A 19 18.41 -21.29 13.90
CA LEU A 19 19.00 -21.39 12.56
C LEU A 19 17.94 -21.39 11.46
N ALA A 20 16.82 -22.08 11.66
CA ALA A 20 15.71 -22.07 10.73
C ALA A 20 15.11 -20.64 10.59
N ALA A 21 14.90 -19.93 11.69
CA ALA A 21 14.39 -18.55 11.66
C ALA A 21 15.37 -17.58 10.95
N ILE A 22 16.67 -17.74 11.16
CA ILE A 22 17.71 -16.96 10.46
C ILE A 22 17.67 -17.24 8.95
N TYR A 23 17.68 -18.52 8.57
CA TYR A 23 17.60 -18.92 7.16
C TYR A 23 16.31 -18.44 6.49
N GLY A 24 15.17 -18.52 7.19
CA GLY A 24 13.89 -18.01 6.73
C GLY A 24 13.90 -16.50 6.48
N SER A 25 14.49 -15.74 7.40
CA SER A 25 14.64 -14.29 7.27
C SER A 25 15.56 -13.92 6.10
N TYR A 26 16.68 -14.64 5.92
CA TYR A 26 17.60 -14.44 4.79
C TYR A 26 16.93 -14.75 3.45
N ARG A 27 16.24 -15.89 3.36
CA ARG A 27 15.48 -16.29 2.16
C ARG A 27 14.41 -15.26 1.82
N TRP A 28 13.71 -14.74 2.84
CA TRP A 28 12.72 -13.71 2.65
C TRP A 28 13.31 -12.43 2.11
N GLN A 29 14.39 -11.93 2.74
CA GLN A 29 15.09 -10.71 2.29
C GLN A 29 15.59 -10.85 0.86
N SER A 30 16.18 -11.98 0.50
CA SER A 30 16.62 -12.25 -0.88
C SER A 30 15.43 -12.22 -1.86
N ASN A 31 14.26 -12.73 -1.46
CA ASN A 31 13.05 -12.62 -2.28
C ASN A 31 12.57 -11.16 -2.42
N THR A 32 12.60 -10.38 -1.33
CA THR A 32 12.29 -8.95 -1.32
C THR A 32 13.21 -8.18 -2.27
N ASP A 33 14.52 -8.41 -2.19
CA ASP A 33 15.51 -7.75 -3.04
C ASP A 33 15.28 -8.06 -4.52
N ASN A 34 14.95 -9.32 -4.84
CA ASN A 34 14.60 -9.73 -6.21
C ASN A 34 13.30 -9.07 -6.72
N LEU A 35 12.27 -8.95 -5.88
CA LEU A 35 11.03 -8.25 -6.24
C LEU A 35 11.29 -6.76 -6.50
N ARG A 36 12.03 -6.11 -5.60
CA ARG A 36 12.38 -4.68 -5.72
C ARG A 36 13.30 -4.40 -6.91
N ALA A 37 14.24 -5.30 -7.21
CA ALA A 37 15.05 -5.20 -8.41
C ALA A 37 14.19 -5.24 -9.69
N LYS A 38 13.15 -6.08 -9.74
CA LYS A 38 12.21 -6.10 -10.87
C LYS A 38 11.41 -4.80 -10.99
N LEU A 39 10.94 -4.23 -9.87
CA LEU A 39 10.26 -2.92 -9.85
C LEU A 39 11.18 -1.83 -10.42
N ILE A 40 12.42 -1.75 -9.93
CA ILE A 40 13.40 -0.74 -10.33
C ILE A 40 13.77 -0.91 -11.81
N ASN A 41 14.01 -2.14 -12.27
CA ASN A 41 14.36 -2.42 -13.67
C ASN A 41 13.19 -2.18 -14.63
N GLY A 42 11.95 -2.27 -14.14
CA GLY A 42 10.72 -1.99 -14.90
C GLY A 42 10.37 -0.50 -15.01
N ARG A 43 11.18 0.39 -14.43
CA ARG A 43 10.94 1.84 -14.43
C ARG A 43 10.83 2.40 -15.85
N ARG A 44 9.94 3.36 -16.03
CA ARG A 44 9.73 4.08 -17.29
C ARG A 44 10.06 5.55 -17.09
N THR A 45 10.39 6.24 -18.19
CA THR A 45 10.62 7.68 -18.17
C THR A 45 9.32 8.39 -17.79
N ILE A 46 9.42 9.29 -16.81
CA ILE A 46 8.31 10.13 -16.35
C ILE A 46 8.32 11.42 -17.15
N LYS A 47 7.18 11.76 -17.74
CA LYS A 47 6.93 13.05 -18.39
C LYS A 47 5.52 13.53 -18.04
N PRO A 48 5.33 14.80 -17.69
CA PRO A 48 6.36 15.80 -17.37
C PRO A 48 7.12 15.43 -16.08
N GLN A 49 8.30 16.02 -15.87
CA GLN A 49 9.12 15.79 -14.66
C GLN A 49 8.74 16.72 -13.51
N ILE A 50 8.01 17.79 -13.80
CA ILE A 50 7.60 18.84 -12.87
C ILE A 50 6.10 19.06 -13.03
N TYR A 51 5.42 19.28 -11.90
CA TYR A 51 4.04 19.72 -11.85
C TYR A 51 3.96 21.22 -12.15
N GLU A 52 3.06 21.57 -13.07
CA GLU A 52 2.70 22.96 -13.36
C GLU A 52 1.26 23.22 -12.94
N GLN A 53 1.01 24.31 -12.21
CA GLN A 53 -0.31 24.63 -11.67
C GLN A 53 -1.41 24.74 -12.74
N LYS A 54 -1.06 25.09 -13.98
CA LYS A 54 -2.03 25.14 -15.09
C LYS A 54 -2.66 23.76 -15.41
N GLU A 55 -2.01 22.66 -15.04
CA GLU A 55 -2.49 21.30 -15.31
C GLU A 55 -3.81 20.98 -14.58
N ILE A 56 -4.08 21.68 -13.46
CA ILE A 56 -5.31 21.47 -12.71
C ILE A 56 -6.46 22.37 -13.19
N GLU A 57 -6.22 23.27 -14.15
CA GLU A 57 -7.28 24.09 -14.73
C GLU A 57 -8.32 23.22 -15.43
N GLY A 58 -9.61 23.45 -15.11
CA GLY A 58 -10.72 22.67 -15.65
C GLY A 58 -11.00 21.34 -14.93
N LEU A 59 -10.17 20.94 -13.96
CA LEU A 59 -10.52 19.83 -13.06
C LEU A 59 -11.70 20.21 -12.14
N PRO A 60 -12.42 19.24 -11.55
CA PRO A 60 -13.45 19.54 -10.57
C PRO A 60 -12.92 20.41 -9.42
N ASP A 61 -13.72 21.38 -8.97
CA ASP A 61 -13.35 22.33 -7.91
C ASP A 61 -12.70 21.69 -6.66
N PRO A 62 -13.23 20.60 -6.06
CA PRO A 62 -12.57 19.97 -4.92
C PRO A 62 -11.18 19.40 -5.26
N VAL A 63 -10.97 18.93 -6.50
CA VAL A 63 -9.69 18.40 -6.98
C VAL A 63 -8.67 19.53 -7.17
N GLN A 64 -9.10 20.67 -7.71
CA GLN A 64 -8.25 21.86 -7.82
C GLN A 64 -7.80 22.36 -6.45
N ARG A 65 -8.74 22.47 -5.49
CA ARG A 65 -8.42 22.84 -4.10
C ARG A 65 -7.41 21.88 -3.51
N PHE A 66 -7.61 20.57 -3.71
CA PHE A 66 -6.69 19.54 -3.25
C PHE A 66 -5.26 19.75 -3.74
N PHE A 67 -5.04 19.86 -5.04
CA PHE A 67 -3.68 20.01 -5.56
C PHE A 67 -3.02 21.32 -5.12
N ARG A 68 -3.78 22.43 -5.02
CA ARG A 68 -3.27 23.69 -4.48
C ARG A 68 -2.90 23.60 -3.00
N THR A 69 -3.59 22.77 -2.23
CA THR A 69 -3.30 22.53 -0.82
C THR A 69 -2.07 21.64 -0.63
N VAL A 70 -1.93 20.58 -1.44
CA VAL A 70 -0.93 19.53 -1.19
C VAL A 70 0.35 19.61 -2.01
N LEU A 71 0.37 20.39 -3.08
CA LEU A 71 1.54 20.59 -3.95
C LEU A 71 1.91 22.07 -4.04
N LYS A 72 3.12 22.33 -4.53
CA LYS A 72 3.59 23.67 -4.93
C LYS A 72 3.75 23.71 -6.44
N ASP A 73 3.55 24.87 -7.06
CA ASP A 73 3.93 25.05 -8.46
C ASP A 73 5.44 24.78 -8.63
N GLY A 74 5.80 24.02 -9.66
CA GLY A 74 7.18 23.56 -9.85
C GLY A 74 7.58 22.34 -9.00
N GLN A 75 6.65 21.68 -8.30
CA GLN A 75 6.94 20.46 -7.53
C GLN A 75 7.43 19.35 -8.46
N ALA A 76 8.59 18.76 -8.17
CA ALA A 76 9.09 17.63 -8.93
C ALA A 76 8.16 16.41 -8.78
N ILE A 77 7.90 15.72 -9.89
CA ILE A 77 7.04 14.53 -9.91
C ILE A 77 7.76 13.40 -9.18
N VAL A 78 7.07 12.77 -8.22
CA VAL A 78 7.60 11.61 -7.49
C VAL A 78 7.77 10.43 -8.44
N ALA A 79 8.97 9.84 -8.48
CA ALA A 79 9.29 8.65 -9.25
C ALA A 79 9.25 7.37 -8.40
N VAL A 80 9.81 7.47 -7.19
CA VAL A 80 9.94 6.35 -6.25
C VAL A 80 9.59 6.81 -4.85
N VAL A 81 8.91 5.95 -4.09
CA VAL A 81 8.63 6.15 -2.67
C VAL A 81 9.20 4.99 -1.87
N LYS A 82 9.90 5.29 -0.78
CA LYS A 82 10.24 4.32 0.27
C LYS A 82 9.50 4.72 1.52
N LEU A 83 8.56 3.87 1.95
CA LEU A 83 7.69 4.12 3.09
C LEU A 83 8.02 3.15 4.22
N PHE A 84 8.02 3.65 5.45
CA PHE A 84 8.12 2.84 6.66
C PHE A 84 6.84 3.04 7.47
N GLN A 85 6.24 1.92 7.88
CA GLN A 85 4.95 1.91 8.54
C GLN A 85 4.99 1.04 9.78
N GLN A 86 4.17 1.43 10.76
CA GLN A 86 3.79 0.58 11.87
C GLN A 86 2.30 0.71 12.11
N GLY A 87 1.70 -0.29 12.73
CA GLY A 87 0.27 -0.22 13.01
C GLY A 87 -0.30 -1.53 13.51
N GLN A 88 -1.58 -1.71 13.23
CA GLN A 88 -2.33 -2.90 13.60
C GLN A 88 -3.05 -3.48 12.38
N PHE A 89 -3.03 -4.81 12.29
CA PHE A 89 -3.71 -5.56 11.26
C PHE A 89 -4.69 -6.54 11.91
N ASN A 90 -5.92 -6.61 11.42
CA ASN A 90 -6.88 -7.62 11.83
C ASN A 90 -6.98 -8.67 10.73
N LEU A 91 -6.48 -9.87 11.04
CA LEU A 91 -6.54 -11.02 10.14
C LEU A 91 -7.83 -11.85 10.32
N ASN A 92 -8.66 -11.50 11.30
CA ASN A 92 -9.90 -12.19 11.61
C ASN A 92 -11.10 -11.42 11.02
N GLU A 93 -12.00 -12.15 10.37
CA GLU A 93 -13.14 -11.59 9.65
C GLU A 93 -14.37 -11.37 10.54
N THR A 94 -14.43 -12.06 11.67
CA THR A 94 -15.59 -12.12 12.58
C THR A 94 -15.33 -11.41 13.91
N GLU A 95 -14.08 -11.33 14.35
CA GLU A 95 -13.68 -10.76 15.63
C GLU A 95 -12.58 -9.71 15.47
N ALA A 96 -12.58 -8.70 16.34
CA ALA A 96 -11.55 -7.67 16.38
C ALA A 96 -10.28 -8.18 17.08
N LYS A 97 -9.48 -8.98 16.38
CA LYS A 97 -8.18 -9.48 16.88
C LYS A 97 -7.04 -8.74 16.18
N TRP A 98 -6.66 -7.60 16.75
CA TRP A 98 -5.63 -6.73 16.21
C TRP A 98 -4.23 -7.22 16.58
N ASN A 99 -3.41 -7.44 15.55
CA ASN A 99 -2.01 -7.82 15.67
C ASN A 99 -1.12 -6.64 15.25
N PRO A 100 -0.10 -6.28 16.03
CA PRO A 100 0.80 -5.20 15.64
C PRO A 100 1.64 -5.62 14.44
N PHE A 101 1.98 -4.67 13.57
CA PHE A 101 2.85 -4.90 12.43
C PHE A 101 3.87 -3.77 12.25
N THR A 102 4.96 -4.11 11.58
CA THR A 102 5.88 -3.16 10.94
C THR A 102 6.01 -3.51 9.46
N ALA A 103 6.22 -2.50 8.60
CA ALA A 103 6.38 -2.72 7.17
C ALA A 103 7.32 -1.73 6.52
N THR A 104 7.95 -2.17 5.44
CA THR A 104 8.63 -1.31 4.47
C THR A 104 7.94 -1.45 3.12
N GLN A 105 7.71 -0.34 2.43
CA GLN A 105 7.10 -0.35 1.11
C GLN A 105 7.97 0.39 0.11
N LEU A 106 8.21 -0.21 -1.05
CA LEU A 106 8.80 0.46 -2.21
C LEU A 106 7.69 0.66 -3.24
N VAL A 107 7.49 1.89 -3.70
CA VAL A 107 6.50 2.24 -4.72
C VAL A 107 7.21 2.85 -5.92
N MET A 108 6.79 2.46 -7.13
CA MET A 108 7.17 3.05 -8.41
C MET A 108 5.94 3.74 -9.01
N THR A 109 6.09 4.98 -9.47
CA THR A 109 5.00 5.73 -10.11
C THR A 109 4.97 5.57 -11.62
N GLN A 110 6.08 5.17 -12.24
CA GLN A 110 6.16 4.78 -13.65
C GLN A 110 7.28 3.75 -13.85
N ARG A 111 7.00 2.51 -14.29
CA ARG A 111 5.68 1.86 -14.39
C ARG A 111 5.05 1.68 -13.00
N LEU A 112 3.72 1.75 -12.93
CA LEU A 112 2.96 1.59 -11.68
C LEU A 112 3.30 0.25 -11.01
N GLY A 113 3.62 0.31 -9.72
CA GLY A 113 3.92 -0.89 -8.95
C GLY A 113 4.36 -0.60 -7.53
N PHE A 114 4.24 -1.61 -6.68
CA PHE A 114 4.76 -1.55 -5.33
C PHE A 114 5.13 -2.94 -4.80
N ASP A 115 5.97 -2.95 -3.77
CA ASP A 115 6.24 -4.09 -2.90
C ASP A 115 6.03 -3.63 -1.46
N TRP A 116 5.06 -4.21 -0.77
CA TRP A 116 4.81 -4.03 0.65
C TRP A 116 5.32 -5.26 1.40
N ASP A 117 6.44 -5.09 2.11
CA ASP A 117 7.06 -6.12 2.93
C ASP A 117 6.76 -5.89 4.42
N ALA A 118 5.93 -6.73 5.01
CA ALA A 118 5.46 -6.58 6.39
C ALA A 118 5.82 -7.75 7.30
N ARG A 119 5.86 -7.44 8.60
CA ARG A 119 5.97 -8.40 9.70
C ARG A 119 4.78 -8.19 10.64
N ILE A 120 3.86 -9.14 10.67
CA ILE A 120 2.68 -9.11 11.54
C ILE A 120 2.93 -10.05 12.72
N GLN A 121 2.86 -9.54 13.95
CA GLN A 121 3.12 -10.33 15.15
C GLN A 121 1.91 -11.19 15.50
N MET A 122 2.01 -12.49 15.23
CA MET A 122 0.93 -13.46 15.50
C MET A 122 0.90 -13.88 16.98
N ALA A 123 2.09 -13.98 17.60
CA ALA A 123 2.31 -14.28 19.01
C ALA A 123 3.70 -13.76 19.43
N PRO A 124 4.05 -13.70 20.73
CA PRO A 124 5.40 -13.35 21.17
C PRO A 124 6.47 -14.22 20.49
N GLY A 125 7.38 -13.57 19.74
CA GLY A 125 8.44 -14.25 18.97
C GLY A 125 7.99 -14.91 17.65
N VAL A 126 6.71 -14.82 17.27
CA VAL A 126 6.16 -15.44 16.04
C VAL A 126 5.60 -14.38 15.12
N ASN A 127 6.26 -14.18 13.97
CA ASN A 127 5.84 -13.22 12.95
C ASN A 127 5.38 -13.94 11.67
N ALA A 128 4.26 -13.46 11.12
CA ALA A 128 3.90 -13.70 9.73
C ALA A 128 4.58 -12.63 8.85
N PHE A 129 5.24 -13.10 7.80
CA PHE A 129 5.93 -12.31 6.79
C PHE A 129 4.99 -12.19 5.60
N VAL A 130 4.73 -10.97 5.13
CA VAL A 130 3.77 -10.74 4.05
C VAL A 130 4.41 -9.86 2.97
N HIS A 131 4.43 -10.37 1.74
CA HIS A 131 4.62 -9.56 0.55
C HIS A 131 3.27 -9.38 -0.10
N ASP A 132 2.87 -8.13 -0.25
CA ASP A 132 1.76 -7.75 -1.11
C ASP A 132 2.29 -6.80 -2.18
N THR A 133 2.09 -7.12 -3.45
CA THR A 133 2.80 -6.46 -4.55
C THR A 133 1.91 -6.25 -5.76
N TYR A 134 2.13 -5.14 -6.44
CA TYR A 134 1.69 -4.93 -7.81
C TYR A 134 2.93 -4.76 -8.68
N LEU A 135 3.16 -5.68 -9.62
CA LEU A 135 4.35 -5.66 -10.47
C LEU A 135 3.98 -6.01 -11.90
N LEU A 136 4.38 -5.15 -12.83
CA LEU A 136 4.18 -5.35 -14.27
C LEU A 136 2.71 -5.61 -14.68
N GLY A 137 1.75 -5.05 -13.93
CA GLY A 137 0.32 -5.23 -14.18
C GLY A 137 -0.30 -6.39 -13.39
N GLU A 138 0.49 -7.13 -12.61
CA GLU A 138 0.05 -8.31 -11.87
C GLU A 138 0.14 -8.11 -10.36
N GLY A 139 -0.98 -8.39 -9.69
CA GLY A 139 -1.05 -8.46 -8.24
C GLY A 139 -0.48 -9.79 -7.73
N ASN A 140 0.22 -9.75 -6.61
CA ASN A 140 0.71 -10.93 -5.91
C ASN A 140 0.55 -10.75 -4.40
N LEU A 141 0.04 -11.78 -3.75
CA LEU A 141 0.07 -11.89 -2.29
C LEU A 141 0.84 -13.14 -1.89
N HIS A 142 1.84 -12.99 -1.02
CA HIS A 142 2.58 -14.09 -0.43
C HIS A 142 2.69 -13.87 1.08
N ALA A 143 2.03 -14.72 1.86
CA ALA A 143 2.17 -14.77 3.31
C ALA A 143 2.93 -16.04 3.73
N SER A 144 3.85 -15.91 4.69
CA SER A 144 4.69 -17.00 5.18
C SER A 144 4.97 -16.90 6.68
N LEU A 145 4.99 -18.01 7.40
CA LEU A 145 5.47 -18.03 8.79
C LEU A 145 6.99 -18.17 8.82
N PHE A 146 7.65 -17.27 9.54
CA PHE A 146 9.10 -17.17 9.65
C PHE A 146 9.84 -17.04 8.29
N GLY A 147 9.13 -16.65 7.22
CA GLY A 147 9.69 -16.64 5.86
C GLY A 147 9.95 -18.03 5.26
N LEU A 148 9.52 -19.12 5.92
CA LEU A 148 9.76 -20.50 5.50
C LEU A 148 8.50 -21.21 5.01
N LEU A 149 7.42 -21.13 5.79
CA LEU A 149 6.20 -21.91 5.58
C LEU A 149 5.13 -21.03 4.94
N THR A 150 4.91 -21.18 3.63
CA THR A 150 3.86 -20.44 2.91
C THR A 150 2.48 -20.74 3.51
N VAL A 151 1.77 -19.68 3.90
CA VAL A 151 0.40 -19.72 4.43
C VAL A 151 -0.61 -19.37 3.35
N ALA A 152 -0.28 -18.39 2.51
CA ALA A 152 -1.12 -17.97 1.39
C ALA A 152 -0.23 -17.55 0.22
N LYS A 153 -0.65 -17.91 -1.00
CA LYS A 153 0.00 -17.48 -2.23
C LYS A 153 -1.03 -17.30 -3.33
N MET A 154 -1.14 -16.09 -3.86
CA MET A 154 -2.01 -15.75 -4.98
C MET A 154 -1.23 -14.93 -6.01
N HIS A 155 -1.55 -15.11 -7.29
CA HIS A 155 -0.78 -14.51 -8.38
C HIS A 155 -1.68 -14.27 -9.60
N GLY A 156 -1.64 -13.03 -10.12
CA GLY A 156 -1.96 -12.72 -11.51
C GLY A 156 -3.40 -12.92 -11.98
N THR A 157 -4.38 -13.14 -11.09
CA THR A 157 -5.78 -13.20 -11.51
C THR A 157 -6.30 -11.78 -11.82
N PRO A 158 -7.24 -11.60 -12.76
CA PRO A 158 -7.80 -10.28 -13.07
C PRO A 158 -8.32 -9.54 -11.83
N GLU A 159 -8.97 -10.26 -10.91
CA GLU A 159 -9.53 -9.74 -9.66
C GLU A 159 -8.43 -9.25 -8.71
N LEU A 160 -7.33 -10.01 -8.60
CA LEU A 160 -6.18 -9.64 -7.78
C LEU A 160 -5.45 -8.44 -8.40
N ASN A 161 -5.29 -8.40 -9.73
CA ASN A 161 -4.67 -7.28 -10.43
C ASN A 161 -5.49 -5.99 -10.23
N GLN A 162 -6.81 -6.08 -10.31
CA GLN A 162 -7.72 -4.96 -10.01
C GLN A 162 -7.61 -4.52 -8.54
N GLY A 163 -7.60 -5.47 -7.60
CA GLY A 163 -7.46 -5.19 -6.17
C GLY A 163 -6.15 -4.46 -5.85
N GLU A 164 -5.03 -4.95 -6.38
CA GLU A 164 -3.74 -4.33 -6.10
C GLU A 164 -3.55 -2.99 -6.81
N LEU A 165 -4.14 -2.79 -8.00
CA LEU A 165 -4.16 -1.47 -8.63
C LEU A 165 -5.06 -0.48 -7.85
N LEU A 166 -6.21 -0.93 -7.31
CA LEU A 166 -7.04 -0.12 -6.41
C LEU A 166 -6.29 0.26 -5.14
N ARG A 167 -5.51 -0.68 -4.57
CA ARG A 167 -4.65 -0.40 -3.41
C ARG A 167 -3.63 0.66 -3.77
N TYR A 168 -2.81 0.43 -4.80
CA TYR A 168 -1.83 1.40 -5.29
C TYR A 168 -2.44 2.80 -5.46
N PHE A 169 -3.63 2.88 -6.04
CA PHE A 169 -4.29 4.15 -6.32
C PHE A 169 -4.84 4.84 -5.07
N ALA A 170 -5.36 4.08 -4.11
CA ALA A 170 -5.81 4.62 -2.82
C ALA A 170 -4.65 5.17 -1.99
N GLU A 171 -3.48 4.54 -2.08
CA GLU A 171 -2.26 4.91 -1.37
C GLU A 171 -1.54 6.13 -1.99
N ALA A 172 -1.96 6.59 -3.18
CA ALA A 172 -1.37 7.74 -3.85
C ALA A 172 -1.53 9.07 -3.09
N VAL A 173 -2.32 9.10 -2.02
CA VAL A 173 -2.34 10.21 -1.05
C VAL A 173 -0.98 10.46 -0.39
N TRP A 174 -0.10 9.44 -0.29
CA TRP A 174 1.27 9.58 0.21
C TRP A 174 2.28 10.06 -0.84
N TYR A 175 1.89 10.09 -2.12
CA TYR A 175 2.70 10.54 -3.25
C TYR A 175 1.80 11.28 -4.26
N PRO A 176 1.25 12.45 -3.85
CA PRO A 176 0.12 13.09 -4.52
C PRO A 176 0.36 13.49 -5.96
N THR A 177 1.61 13.63 -6.41
CA THR A 177 1.91 13.88 -7.83
C THR A 177 1.44 12.75 -8.74
N ALA A 178 1.32 11.51 -8.25
CA ALA A 178 0.78 10.39 -9.03
C ALA A 178 -0.74 10.50 -9.29
N LEU A 179 -1.45 11.40 -8.59
CA LEU A 179 -2.87 11.67 -8.80
C LEU A 179 -3.15 12.67 -9.93
N LEU A 180 -2.10 13.27 -10.49
CA LEU A 180 -2.19 14.32 -11.51
C LEU A 180 -2.64 13.76 -12.88
N PRO A 181 -3.40 14.53 -13.68
CA PRO A 181 -3.80 14.13 -15.03
C PRO A 181 -2.66 13.71 -15.96
N SER A 182 -1.53 14.41 -15.88
CA SER A 182 -0.31 14.14 -16.64
C SER A 182 0.32 12.80 -16.28
N GLN A 183 -0.02 12.24 -15.11
CA GLN A 183 0.39 10.91 -14.68
C GLN A 183 -0.64 9.81 -15.01
N GLY A 184 -1.67 10.15 -15.78
CA GLY A 184 -2.65 9.20 -16.33
C GLY A 184 -3.98 9.13 -15.59
N VAL A 185 -4.22 10.02 -14.62
CA VAL A 185 -5.47 10.03 -13.84
C VAL A 185 -6.53 10.90 -14.49
N ARG A 186 -7.70 10.33 -14.78
CA ARG A 186 -8.88 11.11 -15.20
C ARG A 186 -9.75 11.45 -13.99
N TRP A 187 -10.17 12.70 -13.87
CA TRP A 187 -11.05 13.18 -12.81
C TRP A 187 -12.42 13.58 -13.37
N ASP A 188 -13.48 13.07 -12.75
CA ASP A 188 -14.88 13.36 -13.08
C ASP A 188 -15.58 13.92 -11.82
N ALA A 189 -16.33 15.02 -11.96
CA ALA A 189 -17.03 15.65 -10.83
C ALA A 189 -18.19 14.77 -10.35
N ILE A 190 -18.41 14.72 -9.04
CA ILE A 190 -19.63 14.12 -8.43
C ILE A 190 -20.44 15.21 -7.74
N ASN A 191 -19.81 15.97 -6.83
CA ASN A 191 -20.39 17.12 -6.14
C ASN A 191 -19.29 18.03 -5.57
N ASP A 192 -19.67 19.06 -4.81
CA ASP A 192 -18.75 20.08 -4.30
C ASP A 192 -17.65 19.56 -3.37
N THR A 193 -17.80 18.34 -2.82
CA THR A 193 -16.87 17.72 -1.87
C THR A 193 -16.36 16.35 -2.31
N SER A 194 -16.68 15.90 -3.53
CA SER A 194 -16.23 14.60 -4.02
C SER A 194 -16.05 14.56 -5.54
N ALA A 195 -15.09 13.75 -5.96
CA ALA A 195 -14.80 13.49 -7.36
C ALA A 195 -14.39 12.03 -7.57
N ARG A 196 -14.69 11.49 -8.75
CA ARG A 196 -14.24 10.17 -9.18
C ARG A 196 -12.91 10.31 -9.90
N ALA A 197 -11.92 9.55 -9.49
CA ALA A 197 -10.66 9.42 -10.19
C ALA A 197 -10.61 8.05 -10.87
N THR A 198 -10.06 7.98 -12.09
CA THR A 198 -9.90 6.74 -12.85
C THR A 198 -8.47 6.60 -13.32
N LEU A 199 -7.91 5.40 -13.16
CA LEU A 199 -6.54 5.04 -13.55
C LEU A 199 -6.55 3.72 -14.34
N THR A 200 -5.70 3.63 -15.36
CA THR A 200 -5.54 2.42 -16.20
C THR A 200 -4.09 1.98 -16.25
N ASP A 201 -3.81 0.70 -15.96
CA ASP A 201 -2.53 0.03 -16.27
C ASP A 201 -2.78 -1.20 -17.15
N GLY A 202 -2.29 -1.17 -18.39
CA GLY A 202 -2.52 -2.23 -19.36
C GLY A 202 -4.02 -2.47 -19.59
N ALA A 203 -4.47 -3.69 -19.31
CA ALA A 203 -5.87 -4.08 -19.44
C ALA A 203 -6.74 -3.77 -18.20
N THR A 204 -6.12 -3.34 -17.09
CA THR A 204 -6.82 -3.13 -15.83
C THR A 204 -7.15 -1.65 -15.66
N THR A 205 -8.43 -1.33 -15.49
CA THR A 205 -8.90 0.03 -15.19
C THR A 205 -9.62 0.02 -13.84
N VAL A 206 -9.30 0.99 -12.99
CA VAL A 206 -9.89 1.13 -11.65
C VAL A 206 -10.38 2.55 -11.43
N SER A 207 -11.39 2.70 -10.58
CA SER A 207 -11.88 4.01 -10.16
C SER A 207 -12.07 4.06 -8.65
N LEU A 208 -11.76 5.23 -8.08
CA LEU A 208 -12.01 5.57 -6.68
C LEU A 208 -12.83 6.86 -6.62
N VAL A 209 -13.77 6.92 -5.69
CA VAL A 209 -14.40 8.17 -5.28
C VAL A 209 -13.60 8.73 -4.11
N PHE A 210 -13.07 9.94 -4.28
CA PHE A 210 -12.37 10.67 -3.24
C PHE A 210 -13.30 11.71 -2.63
N GLN A 211 -13.35 11.77 -1.30
CA GLN A 211 -14.03 12.82 -0.56
C GLN A 211 -13.00 13.78 0.03
N PHE A 212 -13.25 15.08 -0.13
CA PHE A 212 -12.37 16.14 0.32
C PHE A 212 -12.97 16.88 1.52
N ASN A 213 -12.14 17.23 2.50
CA ASN A 213 -12.55 18.01 3.67
C ASN A 213 -12.47 19.53 3.41
N ALA A 214 -12.83 20.31 4.43
CA ALA A 214 -12.82 21.77 4.37
C ALA A 214 -11.41 22.35 4.22
N GLU A 215 -10.39 21.63 4.71
CA GLU A 215 -8.97 21.98 4.59
C GLU A 215 -8.43 21.76 3.17
N GLY A 216 -9.22 21.14 2.29
CA GLY A 216 -8.82 20.81 0.93
C GLY A 216 -7.87 19.61 0.88
N THR A 217 -7.93 18.68 1.84
CA THR A 217 -7.22 17.40 1.75
C THR A 217 -8.21 16.25 1.53
N ILE A 218 -7.70 15.09 1.12
CA ILE A 218 -8.51 13.88 0.96
C ILE A 218 -8.83 13.30 2.35
N ALA A 219 -10.10 13.26 2.71
CA ALA A 219 -10.54 12.65 3.96
C ALA A 219 -10.74 11.14 3.80
N THR A 220 -11.35 10.72 2.69
CA THR A 220 -11.66 9.32 2.41
C THR A 220 -11.49 8.97 0.93
N CYS A 221 -11.28 7.69 0.67
CA CYS A 221 -11.39 7.12 -0.66
C CYS A 221 -12.28 5.87 -0.63
N ARG A 222 -12.98 5.60 -1.73
CA ARG A 222 -13.93 4.49 -1.82
C ARG A 222 -13.97 3.87 -3.20
N ALA A 223 -13.83 2.55 -3.26
CA ALA A 223 -14.18 1.73 -4.41
C ALA A 223 -15.61 1.19 -4.22
N GLU A 224 -16.45 1.27 -5.26
CA GLU A 224 -17.78 0.65 -5.23
C GLU A 224 -17.71 -0.88 -5.19
N ALA A 225 -16.71 -1.46 -5.85
CA ALA A 225 -16.49 -2.89 -5.91
C ALA A 225 -14.99 -3.20 -5.93
N ARG A 226 -14.52 -3.90 -4.91
CA ARG A 226 -13.22 -4.56 -4.85
C ARG A 226 -13.45 -6.03 -4.51
N TYR A 227 -12.78 -6.93 -5.23
CA TYR A 227 -12.82 -8.35 -4.91
C TYR A 227 -12.13 -8.60 -3.57
N ARG A 228 -12.89 -9.08 -2.61
CA ARG A 228 -12.40 -9.55 -1.31
C ARG A 228 -11.87 -10.97 -1.40
N ASP A 229 -12.51 -11.77 -2.25
CA ASP A 229 -12.14 -13.13 -2.64
C ASP A 229 -12.47 -13.35 -4.12
N LYS A 230 -12.36 -14.60 -4.62
CA LYS A 230 -12.58 -14.92 -6.03
C LYS A 230 -14.01 -14.66 -6.54
N LEU A 231 -15.00 -14.58 -5.65
CA LEU A 231 -16.43 -14.53 -6.00
C LEU A 231 -17.12 -13.27 -5.48
N THR A 232 -16.56 -12.64 -4.45
CA THR A 232 -17.22 -11.56 -3.70
C THR A 232 -16.53 -10.23 -3.97
N ALA A 233 -17.16 -9.39 -4.76
CA ALA A 233 -16.81 -7.98 -4.88
C ALA A 233 -17.73 -7.14 -3.98
N MET A 234 -17.15 -6.24 -3.18
CA MET A 234 -17.91 -5.39 -2.27
C MET A 234 -17.23 -4.03 -2.08
N PRO A 235 -17.91 -3.04 -1.50
CA PRO A 235 -17.30 -1.74 -1.29
C PRO A 235 -16.15 -1.78 -0.30
N TRP A 236 -15.13 -1.00 -0.62
CA TRP A 236 -13.86 -0.96 0.08
C TRP A 236 -13.36 0.47 0.11
N GLY A 237 -12.78 0.89 1.22
CA GLY A 237 -12.35 2.27 1.35
C GLY A 237 -11.36 2.51 2.46
N GLY A 238 -10.81 3.71 2.46
CA GLY A 238 -9.87 4.18 3.46
C GLY A 238 -10.19 5.58 3.95
N ARG A 239 -9.66 5.90 5.12
CA ARG A 239 -9.68 7.25 5.72
C ARG A 239 -8.26 7.69 6.02
N PHE A 240 -8.01 8.99 5.93
CA PHE A 240 -6.67 9.57 6.08
C PHE A 240 -6.71 10.84 6.93
N TRP A 241 -5.74 10.99 7.83
CA TRP A 241 -5.65 12.15 8.73
C TRP A 241 -4.20 12.40 9.19
N GLU A 242 -4.01 13.33 10.13
CA GLU A 242 -2.70 13.85 10.57
C GLU A 242 -1.83 14.32 9.39
N TYR A 243 -2.36 15.23 8.58
CA TYR A 243 -1.64 15.78 7.43
C TYR A 243 -0.40 16.58 7.86
N SER A 244 0.74 16.30 7.23
CA SER A 244 2.01 16.95 7.53
C SER A 244 2.85 17.14 6.27
N VAL A 245 3.68 18.20 6.24
CA VAL A 245 4.53 18.50 5.09
C VAL A 245 5.73 17.57 5.06
N ARG A 246 5.98 16.91 3.93
CA ARG A 246 7.16 16.10 3.63
C ARG A 246 7.66 16.44 2.22
N ASN A 247 8.92 16.85 2.10
CA ASN A 247 9.53 17.27 0.82
C ASN A 247 8.67 18.28 0.03
N GLY A 248 8.06 19.23 0.75
CA GLY A 248 7.21 20.27 0.17
C GLY A 248 5.76 19.87 -0.12
N MET A 249 5.42 18.58 -0.01
CA MET A 249 4.06 18.05 -0.22
C MET A 249 3.33 17.84 1.10
N LEU A 250 2.03 18.13 1.16
CA LEU A 250 1.19 17.83 2.33
C LEU A 250 0.57 16.43 2.19
N ILE A 251 0.95 15.50 3.05
CA ILE A 251 0.53 14.09 2.99
C ILE A 251 -0.09 13.65 4.33
N PRO A 252 -1.00 12.66 4.36
CA PRO A 252 -1.46 12.10 5.63
C PRO A 252 -0.37 11.25 6.29
N LEU A 253 -0.28 11.28 7.61
CA LEU A 253 0.61 10.39 8.37
C LEU A 253 -0.10 9.18 8.94
N GLU A 254 -1.42 9.20 9.01
CA GLU A 254 -2.23 8.08 9.48
C GLU A 254 -3.32 7.72 8.48
N GLY A 255 -3.66 6.43 8.46
CA GLY A 255 -4.77 5.94 7.68
C GLY A 255 -5.31 4.60 8.19
N GLU A 256 -6.56 4.34 7.85
CA GLU A 256 -7.22 3.06 8.10
C GLU A 256 -7.96 2.60 6.86
N VAL A 257 -8.11 1.29 6.71
CA VAL A 257 -8.76 0.67 5.55
C VAL A 257 -9.68 -0.44 6.01
N GLY A 258 -10.84 -0.55 5.35
CA GLY A 258 -11.84 -1.54 5.66
C GLY A 258 -12.81 -1.83 4.52
N TRP A 259 -13.64 -2.84 4.77
CA TRP A 259 -14.76 -3.24 3.94
C TRP A 259 -16.04 -2.61 4.46
N GLU A 260 -16.89 -2.09 3.59
CA GLU A 260 -18.18 -1.53 4.00
C GLU A 260 -19.26 -2.61 3.94
N TYR A 261 -19.86 -2.89 5.10
CA TYR A 261 -21.03 -3.75 5.23
C TYR A 261 -22.28 -2.90 5.51
N PRO A 262 -23.49 -3.45 5.32
CA PRO A 262 -24.73 -2.75 5.71
C PRO A 262 -24.74 -2.32 7.18
N GLU A 263 -24.08 -3.08 8.07
CA GLU A 263 -23.99 -2.76 9.50
C GLU A 263 -22.89 -1.75 9.85
N GLY A 264 -22.05 -1.39 8.87
CA GLY A 264 -20.94 -0.45 9.03
C GLY A 264 -19.60 -0.96 8.49
N THR A 265 -18.57 -0.13 8.61
CA THR A 265 -17.22 -0.44 8.12
C THR A 265 -16.50 -1.41 9.05
N ARG A 266 -16.00 -2.53 8.49
CA ARG A 266 -15.10 -3.45 9.19
C ARG A 266 -13.66 -3.18 8.76
N LEU A 267 -12.92 -2.53 9.65
CA LEU A 267 -11.51 -2.21 9.44
C LEU A 267 -10.65 -3.47 9.59
N TYR A 268 -9.67 -3.63 8.70
CA TYR A 268 -8.64 -4.67 8.81
C TYR A 268 -7.23 -4.10 8.89
N PHE A 269 -7.04 -2.81 8.57
CA PHE A 269 -5.75 -2.14 8.62
C PHE A 269 -5.90 -0.79 9.32
N LYS A 270 -4.95 -0.49 10.22
CA LYS A 270 -4.70 0.83 10.79
C LYS A 270 -3.20 1.05 10.79
N GLY A 271 -2.73 2.12 10.17
CA GLY A 271 -1.30 2.36 9.98
C GLY A 271 -0.92 3.80 10.22
N ARG A 272 0.32 3.98 10.67
CA ARG A 272 1.01 5.27 10.72
C ARG A 272 2.30 5.19 9.92
N THR A 273 2.55 6.20 9.11
CA THR A 273 3.82 6.43 8.42
C THR A 273 4.84 6.97 9.43
N THR A 274 5.89 6.19 9.69
CA THR A 274 6.99 6.60 10.58
C THR A 274 8.07 7.36 9.82
N GLU A 275 8.31 6.99 8.57
CA GLU A 275 9.31 7.61 7.70
C GLU A 275 8.90 7.46 6.24
N ILE A 276 9.25 8.45 5.42
CA ILE A 276 8.97 8.45 3.98
C ILE A 276 10.09 9.17 3.23
N HIS A 277 10.60 8.53 2.18
CA HIS A 277 11.58 9.11 1.28
C HIS A 277 11.07 9.10 -0.16
N TYR A 278 11.45 10.13 -0.91
CA TYR A 278 11.11 10.27 -2.32
C TYR A 278 12.37 10.32 -3.17
N GLU A 279 12.30 9.67 -4.32
CA GLU A 279 13.17 9.96 -5.46
C GLU A 279 12.28 10.62 -6.53
N PHE A 280 12.73 11.72 -7.10
CA PHE A 280 11.95 12.50 -8.06
C PHE A 280 12.37 12.19 -9.50
N ALA A 281 11.47 12.48 -10.44
CA ALA A 281 11.74 12.36 -11.86
C ALA A 281 12.94 13.25 -12.25
N SER A 282 13.85 12.68 -13.04
CA SER A 282 15.07 13.31 -13.55
C SER A 282 15.26 13.01 -15.02
#